data_AF-A0A7C1BBW8-F1
#
_entry.id   AF-A0A7C1BBW8-F1
#
_cell.length_a   1.000
_cell.length_b   1.000
_cell.length_c   1.000
_cell.angle_alpha   90.00
_cell.angle_beta   90.00
_cell.angle_gamma   90.00
#
_symmetry.space_group_name_H-M   'P 1'
#
loop_
_entity.id
_entity.type
_entity.pdbx_description
1 polymer ?
#
loop_
_entity_poly.entity_id
_entity_poly.type
_entity_poly.pdbx_seq_one_letter_code
_entity_poly.pdbx_strand_id
1 'polypeptide(L)'
;MENVEELRRKVRELEERIKWYEENQKHLENLIDEYNELVKKQFEDYDELMKEIGSRTAIDPITRTYNRNYIMKLMGMCHQKAFEDKKKYALIFLDVDKFGRINERYGRDAGDKVLTKIARFLKANLRIPLDIIGRIGADEFLVLLMEISKDDAIKVAKRLHENLGEFEMKLDGENLKINVSVSMVHYPEDGNSVEELLELGEELINRTKAERDGGLRYLG
;
A
#
# COMPACT_ATOMS: atom_id res chain seq x y z
N MET A 1 -48.68 -38.35 38.99
CA MET A 1 -47.37 -38.30 39.68
C MET A 1 -46.21 -38.39 38.69
N GLU A 2 -46.28 -39.21 37.64
CA GLU A 2 -45.31 -39.30 36.52
C GLU A 2 -44.82 -37.94 35.96
N ASN A 3 -45.73 -36.98 35.75
CA ASN A 3 -45.40 -35.67 35.17
C ASN A 3 -44.45 -34.83 36.07
N VAL A 4 -44.53 -34.98 37.39
CA VAL A 4 -43.66 -34.22 38.32
C VAL A 4 -42.24 -34.79 38.34
N GLU A 5 -42.10 -36.10 38.17
CA GLU A 5 -40.80 -36.77 38.16
C GLU A 5 -40.05 -36.55 36.84
N GLU A 6 -40.79 -36.52 35.72
CA GLU A 6 -40.25 -36.15 34.42
C GLU A 6 -39.80 -34.69 34.38
N LEU A 7 -40.58 -33.76 34.94
CA LEU A 7 -40.18 -32.35 35.09
C LEU A 7 -38.92 -32.20 35.96
N ARG A 8 -38.82 -32.93 37.07
CA ARG A 8 -37.61 -32.91 37.93
C ARG A 8 -36.37 -33.44 37.20
N ARG A 9 -36.53 -34.46 36.36
CA ARG A 9 -35.42 -34.95 35.52
C ARG A 9 -34.98 -33.88 34.52
N LYS A 10 -35.92 -33.26 33.82
CA LYS A 10 -35.65 -32.22 32.83
C LYS A 10 -35.01 -30.97 33.44
N VAL A 11 -35.41 -30.60 34.66
CA VAL A 11 -34.77 -29.49 35.41
C VAL A 11 -33.31 -29.83 35.70
N ARG A 12 -33.00 -31.03 36.19
CA ARG A 12 -31.60 -31.45 36.44
C ARG A 12 -30.74 -31.44 35.17
N GLU A 13 -31.28 -31.95 34.06
CA GLU A 13 -30.58 -31.92 32.76
C GLU A 13 -30.29 -30.49 32.28
N LEU A 14 -31.22 -29.55 32.52
CA LEU A 14 -31.02 -28.14 32.19
C LEU A 14 -30.00 -27.47 33.12
N GLU A 15 -30.02 -27.79 34.42
CA GLU A 15 -29.03 -27.29 35.40
C GLU A 15 -27.60 -27.74 35.02
N GLU A 16 -27.42 -29.00 34.62
CA GLU A 16 -26.12 -29.50 34.15
C GLU A 16 -25.66 -28.80 32.86
N ARG A 17 -26.57 -28.55 31.91
CA ARG A 17 -26.26 -27.80 30.68
C ARG A 17 -25.89 -26.35 30.98
N ILE A 18 -26.61 -25.67 31.88
CA ILE A 18 -26.31 -24.29 32.28
C ILE A 18 -24.90 -24.25 32.87
N LYS A 19 -24.57 -25.16 33.78
CA LYS A 19 -23.24 -25.25 34.38
C LYS A 19 -22.14 -25.47 33.32
N TRP A 20 -22.40 -26.35 32.35
CA TRP A 20 -21.47 -26.56 31.24
C TRP A 20 -21.26 -25.30 30.39
N TYR A 21 -22.34 -24.56 30.08
CA TYR A 21 -22.23 -23.30 29.33
C TYR A 21 -21.48 -22.22 30.12
N GLU A 22 -21.68 -22.12 31.43
CA GLU A 22 -20.95 -21.18 32.29
C GLU A 22 -19.44 -21.50 32.32
N GLU A 23 -19.07 -22.77 32.46
CA GLU A 23 -17.67 -23.21 32.42
C GLU A 23 -17.02 -22.94 31.05
N ASN A 24 -17.76 -23.20 29.96
CA ASN A 24 -17.27 -22.96 28.60
C ASN A 24 -17.18 -21.47 28.25
N GLN A 25 -18.09 -20.64 28.78
CA GLN A 25 -18.02 -19.18 28.64
C GLN A 25 -16.74 -18.65 29.30
N LYS A 26 -16.44 -19.10 30.53
CA LYS A 26 -15.21 -18.72 31.23
C LYS A 26 -13.95 -19.15 30.47
N HIS A 27 -13.98 -20.31 29.83
CA HIS A 27 -12.87 -20.75 28.98
C HIS A 27 -12.68 -19.83 27.77
N LEU A 28 -13.77 -19.43 27.11
CA LEU A 28 -13.72 -18.51 25.97
C LEU A 28 -13.19 -17.13 26.37
N GLU A 29 -13.60 -16.60 27.53
CA GLU A 29 -13.08 -15.34 28.08
C GLU A 29 -11.57 -15.40 28.27
N ASN A 30 -11.03 -16.50 28.85
CA ASN A 30 -9.59 -16.67 29.00
C ASN A 30 -8.83 -16.71 27.65
N LEU A 31 -9.41 -17.35 26.63
CA LEU A 31 -8.82 -17.39 25.28
C LEU A 31 -8.80 -16.02 24.61
N ILE A 32 -9.84 -15.21 24.84
CA ILE A 32 -9.90 -13.84 24.33
C ILE A 32 -8.83 -12.98 25.00
N ASP A 33 -8.64 -13.14 26.31
CA ASP A 33 -7.59 -12.44 27.05
C ASP A 33 -6.19 -12.83 26.56
N GLU A 34 -5.93 -14.13 26.37
CA GLU A 34 -4.67 -14.62 25.80
C GLU A 34 -4.43 -14.06 24.38
N TYR A 35 -5.45 -14.08 23.52
CA TYR A 35 -5.38 -13.49 22.19
C TYR A 35 -5.05 -11.99 22.25
N ASN A 36 -5.70 -11.24 23.14
CA ASN A 36 -5.46 -9.81 23.30
C ASN A 36 -4.04 -9.52 23.79
N GLU A 37 -3.50 -10.32 24.72
CA GLU A 37 -2.11 -10.20 25.16
C GLU A 37 -1.12 -10.48 24.03
N LEU A 38 -1.36 -11.53 23.22
CA LEU A 38 -0.51 -11.83 22.06
C LEU A 38 -0.54 -10.71 21.03
N VAL A 39 -1.72 -10.19 20.69
CA VAL A 39 -1.86 -9.07 19.74
C VAL A 39 -1.16 -7.82 20.26
N LYS A 40 -1.30 -7.52 21.56
CA LYS A 40 -0.63 -6.39 22.18
C LYS A 40 0.90 -6.53 22.11
N LYS A 41 1.42 -7.71 22.46
CA LYS A 41 2.86 -8.00 22.37
C LYS A 41 3.36 -7.90 20.92
N GLN A 42 2.61 -8.42 19.97
CA GLN A 42 2.94 -8.30 18.55
C GLN A 42 2.99 -6.84 18.09
N PHE A 43 2.12 -5.99 18.62
CA PHE A 43 2.11 -4.55 18.33
C PHE A 43 3.31 -3.83 18.96
N GLU A 44 3.67 -4.19 20.19
CA GLU A 44 4.85 -3.68 20.90
C GLU A 44 6.16 -4.09 20.19
N ASP A 45 6.29 -5.35 19.80
CA ASP A 45 7.44 -5.85 19.02
C ASP A 45 7.53 -5.13 17.66
N TYR A 46 6.39 -4.86 17.00
CA TYR A 46 6.36 -4.09 15.75
C TYR A 46 6.78 -2.65 15.97
N ASP A 47 6.35 -2.01 17.07
CA ASP A 47 6.71 -0.64 17.41
C ASP A 47 8.19 -0.52 17.80
N GLU A 48 8.74 -1.48 18.55
CA GLU A 48 10.17 -1.56 18.86
C GLU A 48 11.02 -1.81 17.62
N LEU A 49 10.62 -2.74 16.76
CA LEU A 49 11.27 -2.97 15.47
C LEU A 49 11.22 -1.70 14.60
N MET A 50 10.10 -0.98 14.61
CA MET A 50 9.95 0.29 13.88
C MET A 50 10.83 1.41 14.46
N LYS A 51 11.03 1.44 15.77
CA LYS A 51 11.94 2.38 16.45
C LYS A 51 13.41 2.03 16.20
N GLU A 52 13.75 0.74 16.20
CA GLU A 52 15.12 0.25 16.01
C GLU A 52 15.61 0.43 14.55
N ILE A 53 14.71 0.33 13.57
CA ILE A 53 15.01 0.57 12.14
C ILE A 53 15.00 2.05 11.76
N GLY A 54 14.49 2.97 12.59
CA GLY A 54 14.06 4.29 12.12
C GLY A 54 14.32 5.47 13.06
N SER A 55 15.58 5.79 13.37
CA SER A 55 15.90 7.13 13.87
C SER A 55 15.79 8.17 12.73
N ARG A 56 14.58 8.70 12.48
CA ARG A 56 14.25 9.72 11.44
C ARG A 56 14.52 9.21 10.01
N THR A 57 13.58 8.98 9.11
CA THR A 57 12.21 9.46 8.93
C THR A 57 11.68 8.49 7.87
N ALA A 58 10.97 7.41 8.23
CA ALA A 58 10.41 6.45 7.24
C ALA A 58 9.56 7.15 6.16
N ILE A 59 9.13 8.37 6.49
CA ILE A 59 8.34 9.27 5.69
C ILE A 59 9.24 10.33 5.03
N ASP A 60 9.06 10.51 3.72
CA ASP A 60 9.64 11.63 2.98
C ASP A 60 9.09 12.97 3.52
N PRO A 61 9.95 13.95 3.85
CA PRO A 61 9.52 15.18 4.51
C PRO A 61 8.65 16.10 3.64
N ILE A 62 8.75 15.98 2.30
CA ILE A 62 8.04 16.84 1.35
C ILE A 62 6.67 16.23 1.03
N THR A 63 6.66 14.98 0.55
CA THR A 63 5.45 14.32 0.03
C THR A 63 4.63 13.64 1.12
N ARG A 64 5.24 13.39 2.28
CA ARG A 64 4.68 12.58 3.37
C ARG A 64 4.30 11.15 2.92
N THR A 65 4.91 10.64 1.86
CA THR A 65 4.85 9.22 1.47
C THR A 65 6.00 8.48 2.14
N TYR A 66 6.11 7.16 1.99
CA TYR A 66 7.32 6.48 2.42
C TYR A 66 8.54 6.98 1.63
N ASN A 67 9.69 7.00 2.28
CA ASN A 67 10.95 7.25 1.60
C ASN A 67 11.40 5.98 0.85
N ARG A 68 12.42 6.12 0.00
CA ARG A 68 13.02 5.04 -0.78
C ARG A 68 13.37 3.82 0.08
N ASN A 69 14.15 4.02 1.16
CA ASN A 69 14.63 2.92 1.98
C ASN A 69 13.48 2.09 2.58
N TYR A 70 12.44 2.78 3.03
CA TYR A 70 11.32 2.14 3.70
C TYR A 70 10.39 1.42 2.72
N ILE A 71 10.07 2.01 1.57
CA ILE A 71 9.25 1.31 0.57
C ILE A 71 9.96 0.08 -0.01
N MET A 72 11.28 0.13 -0.21
CA MET A 72 12.06 -1.03 -0.68
C MET A 72 12.01 -2.18 0.35
N LYS A 73 12.12 -1.85 1.64
CA LYS A 73 11.94 -2.83 2.71
C LYS A 73 10.53 -3.43 2.73
N LEU A 74 9.50 -2.58 2.66
CA LEU A 74 8.11 -3.04 2.61
C LEU A 74 7.84 -3.93 1.41
N MET A 75 8.44 -3.64 0.25
CA MET A 75 8.28 -4.44 -0.95
C MET A 75 8.81 -5.86 -0.77
N GLY A 76 10.00 -6.02 -0.18
CA GLY A 76 10.53 -7.36 0.13
C GLY A 76 9.61 -8.15 1.07
N MET A 77 9.08 -7.49 2.11
CA MET A 77 8.12 -8.12 3.03
C MET A 77 6.80 -8.50 2.35
N CYS A 78 6.28 -7.61 1.50
CA CYS A 78 5.04 -7.83 0.76
C CYS A 78 5.19 -8.92 -0.30
N HIS A 79 6.34 -8.99 -0.95
CA HIS A 79 6.66 -10.04 -1.91
C HIS A 79 6.68 -11.42 -1.25
N GLN A 80 7.41 -11.56 -0.14
CA GLN A 80 7.49 -12.82 0.61
C GLN A 80 6.08 -13.29 1.01
N LYS A 81 5.26 -12.37 1.54
CA LYS A 81 3.87 -12.68 1.91
C LYS A 81 3.02 -13.06 0.70
N ALA A 82 3.14 -12.32 -0.40
CA ALA A 82 2.39 -12.60 -1.62
C ALA A 82 2.77 -13.98 -2.21
N PHE A 83 4.04 -14.35 -2.15
CA PHE A 83 4.52 -15.66 -2.57
C PHE A 83 3.92 -16.78 -1.69
N GLU A 84 3.98 -16.65 -0.37
CA GLU A 84 3.42 -17.62 0.58
C GLU A 84 1.90 -17.79 0.43
N ASP A 85 1.17 -16.67 0.32
CA ASP A 85 -0.29 -16.65 0.23
C ASP A 85 -0.80 -16.89 -1.20
N LYS A 86 0.09 -17.09 -2.18
CA LYS A 86 -0.20 -17.17 -3.62
C LYS A 86 -1.03 -15.97 -4.11
N LYS A 87 -0.75 -14.79 -3.57
CA LYS A 87 -1.36 -13.51 -3.93
C LYS A 87 -0.54 -12.82 -5.01
N LYS A 88 -1.21 -11.89 -5.68
CA LYS A 88 -0.67 -11.09 -6.79
C LYS A 88 -0.56 -9.63 -6.35
N TYR A 89 0.41 -8.92 -6.90
CA TYR A 89 0.57 -7.49 -6.67
C TYR A 89 1.09 -6.82 -7.94
N ALA A 90 0.98 -5.49 -8.00
CA ALA A 90 1.53 -4.70 -9.10
C ALA A 90 2.40 -3.58 -8.57
N LEU A 91 3.41 -3.21 -9.35
CA LEU A 91 4.20 -2.01 -9.14
C LEU A 91 3.85 -1.00 -10.22
N ILE A 92 3.59 0.24 -9.82
CA ILE A 92 3.43 1.38 -10.74
C ILE A 92 4.53 2.37 -10.43
N PHE A 93 5.29 2.73 -11.46
CA PHE A 93 6.31 3.76 -11.42
C PHE A 93 5.75 5.03 -12.02
N LEU A 94 6.03 6.16 -11.39
CA LEU A 94 5.66 7.47 -11.89
C LEU A 94 6.87 8.39 -11.85
N ASP A 95 7.12 9.09 -12.94
CA ASP A 95 8.21 10.06 -13.07
C ASP A 95 7.65 11.37 -13.63
N VAL A 96 7.96 12.50 -12.97
CA VAL A 96 7.53 13.82 -13.43
C VAL A 96 8.41 14.30 -14.57
N ASP A 97 7.84 14.40 -15.77
CA ASP A 97 8.63 14.78 -16.94
C ASP A 97 9.19 16.19 -16.82
N LYS A 98 10.48 16.33 -17.14
CA LYS A 98 11.21 17.61 -17.14
C LYS A 98 11.17 18.32 -15.78
N PHE A 99 11.08 17.59 -14.66
CA PHE A 99 11.07 18.17 -13.31
C PHE A 99 12.25 19.13 -13.05
N GLY A 100 13.44 18.79 -13.53
CA GLY A 100 14.61 19.69 -13.46
C GLY A 100 14.35 21.07 -14.06
N ARG A 101 13.66 21.16 -15.21
CA ARG A 101 13.29 22.44 -15.84
C ARG A 101 12.26 23.22 -15.03
N ILE A 102 11.37 22.54 -14.32
CA ILE A 102 10.41 23.17 -13.41
C ILE A 102 11.18 23.85 -12.28
N ASN A 103 12.13 23.14 -11.66
CA ASN A 103 12.97 23.69 -10.60
C ASN A 103 13.85 24.84 -11.07
N GLU A 104 14.44 24.74 -12.26
CA GLU A 104 15.26 25.79 -12.86
C GLU A 104 14.45 27.07 -13.14
N ARG A 105 13.21 26.92 -13.61
CA ARG A 105 12.36 28.06 -14.00
C ARG A 105 11.61 28.69 -12.83
N TYR A 106 11.07 27.89 -11.93
CA TYR A 106 10.15 28.33 -10.87
C TYR A 106 10.71 28.14 -9.45
N GLY A 107 11.93 27.63 -9.33
CA GLY A 107 12.58 27.36 -8.05
C GLY A 107 12.17 26.03 -7.41
N ARG A 108 12.95 25.61 -6.41
CA ARG A 108 12.77 24.34 -5.70
C ARG A 108 11.44 24.25 -4.95
N ASP A 109 10.96 25.37 -4.40
CA ASP A 109 9.67 25.42 -3.69
C ASP A 109 8.49 25.09 -4.63
N ALA A 110 8.61 25.41 -5.92
CA ALA A 110 7.62 25.04 -6.92
C ALA A 110 7.67 23.53 -7.21
N GLY A 111 8.86 22.95 -7.33
CA GLY A 111 9.03 21.50 -7.42
C GLY A 111 8.42 20.77 -6.23
N ASP A 112 8.67 21.24 -5.01
CA ASP A 112 8.08 20.65 -3.80
C ASP A 112 6.55 20.70 -3.81
N LYS A 113 5.95 21.77 -4.34
CA LYS A 113 4.49 21.87 -4.54
C LYS A 113 3.98 20.86 -5.57
N VAL A 114 4.70 20.64 -6.67
CA VAL A 114 4.36 19.61 -7.67
C VAL A 114 4.34 18.24 -7.02
N LEU A 115 5.42 17.87 -6.34
CA LEU A 115 5.57 16.57 -5.68
C LEU A 115 4.51 16.35 -4.60
N THR A 116 4.24 17.37 -3.80
CA THR A 116 3.18 17.33 -2.77
C THR A 116 1.80 17.13 -3.39
N LYS A 117 1.51 17.79 -4.52
CA LYS A 117 0.23 17.65 -5.23
C LYS A 117 0.06 16.24 -5.80
N ILE A 118 1.09 15.68 -6.42
CA ILE A 118 1.10 14.30 -6.92
C ILE A 118 0.90 13.31 -5.77
N ALA A 119 1.65 13.46 -4.66
CA ALA A 119 1.51 12.57 -3.51
C ALA A 119 0.10 12.59 -2.90
N ARG A 120 -0.53 13.78 -2.78
CA ARG A 120 -1.92 13.91 -2.33
C ARG A 120 -2.89 13.25 -3.31
N PHE A 121 -2.67 13.43 -4.60
CA PHE A 121 -3.48 12.79 -5.64
C PHE A 121 -3.42 11.26 -5.55
N LEU A 122 -2.21 10.70 -5.44
CA LEU A 122 -2.02 9.26 -5.31
C LEU A 122 -2.76 8.73 -4.07
N LYS A 123 -2.59 9.40 -2.91
CA LYS A 123 -3.29 9.02 -1.67
C LYS A 123 -4.81 9.05 -1.78
N ALA A 124 -5.37 9.99 -2.55
CA ALA A 124 -6.81 10.12 -2.75
C ALA A 124 -7.38 9.08 -3.74
N ASN A 125 -6.54 8.46 -4.57
CA ASN A 125 -6.94 7.57 -5.66
C ASN A 125 -6.51 6.12 -5.45
N LEU A 126 -5.96 5.78 -4.29
CA LEU A 126 -5.44 4.46 -3.93
C LEU A 126 -6.04 3.98 -2.61
N ARG A 127 -6.05 2.66 -2.39
CA ARG A 127 -6.70 2.01 -1.24
C ARG A 127 -5.77 2.02 -0.03
N ILE A 128 -5.60 3.16 0.63
CA ILE A 128 -4.76 3.26 1.83
C ILE A 128 -5.47 2.58 3.04
N PRO A 129 -4.80 1.76 3.88
CA PRO A 129 -3.35 1.46 3.90
C PRO A 129 -2.90 0.22 3.11
N LEU A 130 -3.80 -0.42 2.35
CA LEU A 130 -3.48 -1.63 1.58
C LEU A 130 -2.49 -1.35 0.44
N ASP A 131 -2.73 -0.30 -0.33
CA ASP A 131 -1.82 0.17 -1.37
C ASP A 131 -0.75 1.10 -0.74
N ILE A 132 0.51 0.93 -1.11
CA ILE A 132 1.65 1.62 -0.51
C ILE A 132 2.25 2.59 -1.52
N ILE A 133 2.60 3.80 -1.07
CA ILE A 133 3.21 4.85 -1.90
C ILE A 133 4.54 5.23 -1.30
N GLY A 134 5.59 5.29 -2.13
CA GLY A 134 6.90 5.74 -1.74
C GLY A 134 7.51 6.66 -2.79
N ARG A 135 8.30 7.63 -2.34
CA ARG A 135 9.13 8.46 -3.20
C ARG A 135 10.52 7.82 -3.26
N ILE A 136 10.89 7.35 -4.44
CA ILE A 136 12.11 6.55 -4.65
C ILE A 136 13.26 7.38 -5.23
N GLY A 137 12.97 8.54 -5.81
CA GLY A 137 13.94 9.46 -6.40
C GLY A 137 13.58 10.93 -6.17
N ALA A 138 14.20 11.84 -6.93
CA ALA A 138 13.94 13.27 -6.83
C ALA A 138 12.51 13.62 -7.28
N ASP A 139 12.04 12.96 -8.32
CA ASP A 139 10.76 13.16 -9.01
C ASP A 139 10.02 11.84 -9.28
N GLU A 140 10.51 10.77 -8.69
CA GLU A 140 10.05 9.41 -8.94
C GLU A 140 9.25 8.87 -7.75
N PHE A 141 8.09 8.30 -8.06
CA PHE A 141 7.25 7.58 -7.12
C PHE A 141 7.10 6.12 -7.52
N LEU A 142 6.97 5.29 -6.51
CA LEU A 142 6.64 3.88 -6.61
C LEU A 142 5.35 3.62 -5.83
N VAL A 143 4.41 2.98 -6.50
CA VAL A 143 3.15 2.53 -5.91
C VAL A 143 3.11 1.01 -5.95
N LEU A 144 2.90 0.40 -4.80
CA LEU A 144 2.70 -1.04 -4.65
C LEU A 144 1.21 -1.29 -4.42
N LEU A 145 0.56 -1.94 -5.39
CA LEU A 145 -0.83 -2.34 -5.33
C LEU A 145 -0.93 -3.79 -4.87
N MET A 146 -1.50 -4.01 -3.69
CA MET A 146 -1.60 -5.34 -3.11
C MET A 146 -2.89 -6.05 -3.54
N GLU A 147 -2.82 -7.37 -3.65
CA GLU A 147 -3.95 -8.26 -3.93
C GLU A 147 -4.76 -7.82 -5.16
N ILE A 148 -4.08 -7.67 -6.30
CA ILE A 148 -4.69 -7.15 -7.53
C ILE A 148 -4.34 -8.01 -8.75
N SER A 149 -5.33 -8.18 -9.63
CA SER A 149 -5.13 -8.81 -10.95
C SER A 149 -4.35 -7.88 -11.89
N LYS A 150 -3.68 -8.43 -12.91
CA LYS A 150 -2.99 -7.62 -13.93
C LYS A 150 -3.97 -6.67 -14.64
N ASP A 151 -5.14 -7.16 -15.03
CA ASP A 151 -6.16 -6.35 -15.70
C ASP A 151 -6.64 -5.17 -14.84
N ASP A 152 -6.88 -5.39 -13.54
CA ASP A 152 -7.31 -4.32 -12.65
C ASP A 152 -6.16 -3.35 -12.34
N ALA A 153 -4.92 -3.84 -12.24
CA ALA A 153 -3.74 -2.99 -12.12
C ALA A 153 -3.56 -2.09 -13.34
N ILE A 154 -3.77 -2.61 -14.56
CA ILE A 154 -3.77 -1.81 -15.80
C ILE A 154 -4.84 -0.71 -15.73
N LYS A 155 -6.06 -1.04 -15.27
CA LYS A 155 -7.13 -0.03 -15.10
C LYS A 155 -6.73 1.06 -14.10
N VAL A 156 -6.10 0.69 -12.98
CA VAL A 156 -5.58 1.67 -12.00
C VAL A 156 -4.49 2.52 -12.63
N ALA A 157 -3.51 1.94 -13.31
CA ALA A 157 -2.43 2.67 -13.97
C ALA A 157 -2.96 3.66 -15.02
N LYS A 158 -3.92 3.23 -15.85
CA LYS A 158 -4.61 4.11 -16.82
C LYS A 158 -5.33 5.26 -16.13
N ARG A 159 -6.12 4.97 -15.10
CA ARG A 159 -6.83 5.99 -14.32
C ARG A 159 -5.87 7.00 -13.70
N LEU A 160 -4.78 6.55 -13.09
CA LEU A 160 -3.78 7.45 -12.52
C LEU A 160 -3.13 8.31 -13.61
N HIS A 161 -2.74 7.70 -14.72
CA HIS A 161 -2.11 8.39 -15.85
C HIS A 161 -3.02 9.47 -16.46
N GLU A 162 -4.27 9.12 -16.79
CA GLU A 162 -5.24 10.05 -17.38
C GLU A 162 -5.50 11.26 -16.47
N ASN A 163 -5.75 11.00 -15.18
CA ASN A 163 -6.03 12.07 -14.23
C ASN A 163 -4.80 12.95 -13.94
N LEU A 164 -3.59 12.38 -13.92
CA LEU A 164 -2.35 13.15 -13.81
C LEU A 164 -2.06 13.95 -15.08
N GLY A 165 -2.47 13.47 -16.25
CA GLY A 165 -2.35 14.20 -17.53
C GLY A 165 -3.17 15.48 -17.59
N GLU A 166 -4.19 15.61 -16.73
CA GLU A 166 -5.02 16.80 -16.55
C GLU A 166 -4.50 17.74 -15.44
N PHE A 167 -3.32 17.44 -14.86
CA PHE A 167 -2.78 18.28 -13.79
C PHE A 167 -2.24 19.59 -14.32
N GLU A 168 -3.03 20.64 -14.10
CA GLU A 168 -2.58 22.01 -14.20
C GLU A 168 -2.35 22.60 -12.81
N MET A 169 -1.33 23.45 -12.71
CA MET A 169 -1.10 24.24 -11.52
C MET A 169 -0.72 25.67 -11.89
N LYS A 170 -1.20 26.61 -11.07
CA LYS A 170 -0.83 28.00 -11.21
C LYS A 170 0.46 28.25 -10.41
N LEU A 171 1.55 28.54 -11.12
CA LEU A 171 2.84 28.91 -10.54
C LEU A 171 3.20 30.31 -11.05
N ASP A 172 3.46 31.23 -10.13
CA ASP A 172 3.81 32.63 -10.42
C ASP A 172 2.86 33.34 -11.41
N GLY A 173 1.58 32.97 -11.38
CA GLY A 173 0.56 33.55 -12.25
C GLY A 173 0.34 32.81 -13.58
N GLU A 174 1.23 31.90 -13.97
CA GLU A 174 1.13 31.08 -15.18
C GLU A 174 0.50 29.71 -14.91
N ASN A 175 -0.26 29.19 -15.88
CA ASN A 175 -0.74 27.80 -15.83
C ASN A 175 0.35 26.88 -16.37
N LEU A 176 0.90 26.03 -15.49
CA LEU A 176 1.84 24.98 -15.84
C LEU A 176 1.11 23.63 -15.90
N LYS A 177 1.14 23.01 -17.08
CA LYS A 177 0.74 21.61 -17.25
C LYS A 177 1.88 20.70 -16.79
N ILE A 178 1.55 19.74 -15.93
CA ILE A 178 2.49 18.74 -15.41
C ILE A 178 2.23 17.43 -16.16
N ASN A 179 3.27 16.92 -16.83
CA ASN A 179 3.22 15.60 -17.44
C ASN A 179 3.90 14.59 -16.51
N VAL A 180 3.34 13.39 -16.45
CA VAL A 180 3.89 12.28 -15.66
C VAL A 180 3.93 11.05 -16.55
N SER A 181 5.13 10.52 -16.72
CA SER A 181 5.33 9.23 -17.36
C SER A 181 5.07 8.11 -16.36
N VAL A 182 4.36 7.07 -16.78
CA VAL A 182 3.90 5.97 -15.93
C VAL A 182 4.31 4.64 -16.53
N SER A 183 4.83 3.74 -15.70
CA SER A 183 4.96 2.33 -16.06
C SER A 183 4.26 1.43 -15.06
N MET A 184 3.85 0.23 -15.49
CA MET A 184 3.29 -0.78 -14.60
C MET A 184 3.85 -2.16 -14.93
N VAL A 185 4.23 -2.90 -13.90
CA VAL A 185 4.63 -4.30 -13.95
C VAL A 185 3.85 -5.10 -12.90
N HIS A 186 3.62 -6.38 -13.17
CA HIS A 186 2.76 -7.21 -12.37
C HIS A 186 3.44 -8.52 -11.95
N TYR A 187 3.24 -8.92 -10.69
CA TYR A 187 3.71 -10.19 -10.15
C TYR A 187 2.58 -11.23 -10.10
N PRO A 188 2.83 -12.47 -10.55
CA PRO A 188 4.07 -12.99 -11.17
C PRO A 188 4.17 -12.83 -12.69
N GLU A 189 3.16 -12.26 -13.36
CA GLU A 189 3.03 -12.28 -14.82
C GLU A 189 4.20 -11.66 -15.59
N ASP A 190 4.83 -10.60 -15.05
CA ASP A 190 5.93 -9.86 -15.70
C ASP A 190 7.31 -10.16 -15.08
N GLY A 191 7.37 -10.87 -13.95
CA GLY A 191 8.60 -11.17 -13.21
C GLY A 191 8.32 -11.93 -11.92
N ASN A 192 9.29 -12.72 -11.47
CA ASN A 192 9.13 -13.63 -10.32
C ASN A 192 9.90 -13.19 -9.06
N SER A 193 10.70 -12.13 -9.14
CA SER A 193 11.41 -11.54 -8.00
C SER A 193 11.13 -10.03 -7.90
N VAL A 194 11.45 -9.45 -6.73
CA VAL A 194 11.35 -8.00 -6.53
C VAL A 194 12.32 -7.27 -7.47
N GLU A 195 13.53 -7.78 -7.59
CA GLU A 195 14.60 -7.21 -8.40
C GLU A 195 14.22 -7.17 -9.88
N GLU A 196 13.69 -8.27 -10.43
CA GLU A 196 13.24 -8.34 -11.83
C GLU A 196 12.15 -7.30 -12.13
N LEU A 197 11.17 -7.16 -11.23
CA LEU A 197 10.06 -6.22 -11.41
C LEU A 197 10.53 -4.76 -11.27
N LEU A 198 11.46 -4.48 -10.36
CA LEU A 198 12.05 -3.15 -10.21
C LEU A 198 12.82 -2.75 -11.47
N GLU A 199 13.73 -3.61 -11.94
CA GLU A 199 14.52 -3.37 -13.15
C GLU A 199 13.63 -3.18 -14.38
N LEU A 200 12.62 -4.05 -14.56
CA LEU A 200 11.68 -3.94 -15.68
C LEU A 200 10.86 -2.64 -15.59
N GLY A 201 10.36 -2.29 -14.42
CA GLY A 201 9.56 -1.07 -14.22
C GLY A 201 10.33 0.20 -14.57
N GLU A 202 11.59 0.29 -14.15
CA GLU A 202 12.52 1.38 -14.49
C GLU A 202 12.83 1.41 -16.00
N GLU A 203 13.07 0.25 -16.61
CA GLU A 203 13.30 0.15 -18.06
C GLU A 203 12.09 0.69 -18.85
N LEU A 204 10.88 0.31 -18.46
CA LEU A 204 9.65 0.76 -19.11
C LEU A 204 9.45 2.28 -18.96
N ILE A 205 9.81 2.88 -17.82
CA ILE A 205 9.81 4.34 -17.66
C ILE A 205 10.80 5.00 -18.62
N ASN A 206 12.04 4.52 -18.65
CA ASN A 206 13.08 5.09 -19.50
C ASN A 206 12.69 5.05 -20.99
N ARG A 207 12.13 3.93 -21.45
CA ARG A 207 11.59 3.81 -22.82
C ARG A 207 10.44 4.76 -23.07
N THR A 208 9.55 4.93 -22.09
CA THR A 208 8.41 5.84 -22.21
C THR A 208 8.87 7.28 -22.40
N LYS A 209 9.78 7.77 -21.55
CA LYS A 209 10.33 9.13 -21.63
C LYS A 209 11.15 9.38 -22.88
N ALA A 210 11.82 8.34 -23.42
CA ALA A 210 12.54 8.45 -24.68
C ALA A 210 11.63 8.63 -25.89
N GLU A 211 10.41 8.07 -25.85
CA GLU A 211 9.43 8.21 -26.93
C GLU A 211 8.58 9.47 -26.81
N ARG A 212 8.06 9.76 -25.60
CA ARG A 212 7.25 10.96 -25.33
C ARG A 212 7.13 11.24 -23.82
N ASP A 213 7.01 12.51 -23.48
CA ASP A 213 6.55 12.92 -22.15
C ASP A 213 5.08 12.50 -21.97
N GLY A 214 4.68 12.18 -20.74
CA GLY A 214 3.31 11.83 -20.39
C GLY A 214 2.86 10.54 -21.07
N GLY A 215 3.73 9.54 -21.13
CA GLY A 215 3.36 8.22 -21.65
C GLY A 215 2.94 7.26 -20.54
N LEU A 216 2.26 6.19 -20.93
CA LEU A 216 1.96 5.03 -20.09
C LEU A 216 2.47 3.78 -20.78
N ARG A 217 3.18 2.91 -20.07
CA ARG A 217 3.67 1.63 -20.59
C ARG A 217 3.46 0.49 -19.60
N TYR A 218 3.07 -0.67 -20.12
CA TYR A 218 2.94 -1.92 -19.36
C TYR A 218 3.09 -3.09 -20.34
N LEU A 219 3.37 -4.29 -19.83
CA LEU A 219 3.39 -5.49 -20.65
C LEU A 219 1.98 -6.05 -20.85
N GLY A 220 1.69 -6.51 -22.08
CA GLY A 220 0.42 -7.13 -22.46
C GLY A 220 0.22 -8.52 -21.88
#